data_AF-X1BVB8-F1
#
_entry.id   AF-X1BVB8-F1
#
_cell.length_a   1.000
_cell.length_b   1.000
_cell.length_c   1.000
_cell.angle_alpha   90.00
_cell.angle_beta   90.00
_cell.angle_gamma   90.00
#
_symmetry.space_group_name_H-M   'P 1'
#
loop_
_entity.id
_entity.type
_entity.pdbx_description
1 polymer ?
#
loop_
_entity_poly.entity_id
_entity_poly.type
_entity_poly.pdbx_seq_one_letter_code
_entity_poly.pdbx_strand_id
1 'polypeptide(L)' 'PQEIVIIGAHYDSATGSPGGNDNGSGVSAVLELSHLCLKSDTGRTIKFIAFVNEEPPFYLSGNSAQLYRYQI' A
#
# COMPACT_ATOMS: atom_id res chain seq x y z
N PRO A 1 -16.26 -8.24 -10.84
CA PRO A 1 -15.72 -9.47 -10.21
C PRO A 1 -16.12 -9.51 -8.73
N GLN A 2 -16.39 -10.69 -8.17
CA GLN A 2 -16.84 -10.86 -6.77
C GLN A 2 -15.68 -10.76 -5.76
N GLU A 3 -14.44 -10.96 -6.22
CA GLU A 3 -13.23 -10.91 -5.38
C GLU A 3 -12.37 -9.71 -5.74
N ILE A 4 -11.86 -9.02 -4.71
CA ILE A 4 -10.92 -7.92 -4.81
C ILE A 4 -9.62 -8.34 -4.14
N VAL A 5 -8.50 -8.21 -4.85
CA VAL A 5 -7.15 -8.37 -4.31
C VAL A 5 -6.56 -6.99 -4.07
N ILE A 6 -6.08 -6.73 -2.87
CA ILE A 6 -5.36 -5.49 -2.53
C ILE A 6 -3.87 -5.80 -2.50
N ILE A 7 -3.09 -5.01 -3.22
CA ILE A 7 -1.64 -4.98 -3.15
C ILE A 7 -1.27 -3.58 -2.67
N GLY A 8 -0.55 -3.46 -1.56
CA GLY A 8 -0.23 -2.14 -1.03
C GLY A 8 1.01 -2.10 -0.17
N ALA A 9 1.48 -0.87 0.03
CA ALA A 9 2.62 -0.47 0.85
C ALA A 9 2.29 0.90 1.44
N HIS A 10 2.94 1.31 2.54
CA HIS A 10 2.80 2.67 3.04
C HIS A 10 3.89 3.57 2.46
N TYR A 11 3.58 4.86 2.28
CA TYR A 11 4.51 5.82 1.68
C TYR A 11 5.13 6.78 2.69
N ASP A 12 4.63 6.81 3.93
CA ASP A 12 5.24 7.56 5.02
C ASP A 12 6.45 6.83 5.60
N SER A 13 7.32 7.58 6.28
CA SER A 13 8.56 7.08 6.89
C SER A 13 8.78 7.71 8.27
N ALA A 14 9.44 6.99 9.18
CA ALA A 14 9.83 7.52 10.47
C ALA A 14 10.70 8.79 10.38
N THR A 15 10.60 9.65 11.40
CA THR A 15 11.43 10.85 11.50
C THR A 15 12.92 10.48 11.56
N GLY A 16 13.74 11.10 10.71
CA GLY A 16 15.17 10.81 10.60
C GLY A 16 15.51 9.62 9.71
N SER A 17 14.51 8.92 9.16
CA SER A 17 14.69 7.89 8.14
C SER A 17 14.49 8.49 6.74
N PRO A 18 15.35 8.17 5.76
CA PRO A 18 15.09 8.50 4.35
C PRO A 18 13.99 7.61 3.73
N GLY A 19 13.50 6.59 4.44
CA GLY A 19 12.35 5.78 4.01
C GLY A 19 12.60 4.82 2.84
N GLY A 20 13.87 4.56 2.49
CA GLY A 20 14.21 3.81 1.28
C GLY A 20 13.68 2.37 1.27
N ASN A 21 13.97 1.61 2.32
CA ASN A 21 13.46 0.23 2.45
C ASN A 21 12.19 0.13 3.32
N ASP A 22 11.97 1.10 4.19
CA ASP A 22 10.78 1.20 5.04
C ASP A 22 10.07 2.54 4.75
N ASN A 23 9.18 2.60 3.76
CA ASN A 23 8.76 1.49 2.88
C ASN A 23 8.72 1.88 1.39
N GLY A 24 9.65 2.73 0.98
CA GLY A 24 9.84 3.13 -0.43
C GLY A 24 10.06 1.95 -1.39
N SER A 25 10.69 0.87 -0.93
CA SER A 25 10.86 -0.37 -1.69
C SER A 25 9.51 -1.06 -1.95
N GLY A 26 8.62 -1.11 -0.95
CA GLY A 26 7.25 -1.60 -1.11
C GLY A 26 6.44 -0.74 -2.07
N VAL A 27 6.51 0.59 -1.96
CA VAL A 27 5.85 1.51 -2.91
C VAL A 27 6.35 1.29 -4.33
N SER A 28 7.66 1.11 -4.50
CA SER A 28 8.26 0.81 -5.81
C SER A 28 7.71 -0.49 -6.40
N ALA A 29 7.57 -1.53 -5.58
CA ALA A 29 6.97 -2.80 -6.01
C ALA A 29 5.48 -2.66 -6.37
N VAL A 30 4.70 -1.88 -5.62
CA VAL A 30 3.29 -1.60 -5.92
C VAL A 30 3.15 -0.93 -7.30
N LEU A 31 3.97 0.09 -7.58
CA LEU A 31 3.95 0.79 -8.86
C LEU A 31 4.35 -0.13 -10.01
N GLU A 32 5.43 -0.91 -9.86
CA GLU A 32 5.87 -1.83 -10.92
C GLU A 32 4.84 -2.93 -11.19
N LEU A 33 4.28 -3.54 -10.15
CA LEU A 33 3.21 -4.55 -10.32
C LEU A 33 1.98 -3.95 -10.99
N SER A 34 1.61 -2.71 -10.65
CA SER A 34 0.50 -2.02 -11.33
C SER A 34 0.76 -1.84 -12.83
N HIS A 35 2.00 -1.50 -13.21
CA HIS A 35 2.40 -1.36 -14.60
C HIS A 35 2.35 -2.70 -15.35
N LEU A 36 2.86 -3.76 -14.74
CA LEU A 36 2.86 -5.10 -15.33
C LEU A 36 1.44 -5.66 -15.49
N CYS A 37 0.54 -5.40 -14.53
CA CYS A 37 -0.84 -5.85 -14.58
C CYS A 37 -1.68 -5.18 -15.67
N LEU A 38 -1.28 -4.02 -16.21
CA LEU A 38 -1.95 -3.41 -17.37
C LEU A 38 -1.93 -4.31 -18.62
N LYS A 39 -0.98 -5.24 -18.69
CA LYS A 39 -0.78 -6.14 -19.84
C LYS A 39 -1.31 -7.55 -19.58
N SER A 40 -1.99 -7.78 -18.45
CA SER A 40 -2.40 -9.11 -18.00
C SER A 40 -3.90 -9.15 -17.74
N ASP A 41 -4.57 -10.21 -18.21
CA ASP A 41 -5.91 -10.55 -17.71
C ASP A 41 -5.77 -11.31 -16.40
N THR A 42 -6.12 -10.65 -15.31
CA THR A 42 -5.93 -11.16 -13.95
C THR A 42 -7.12 -11.97 -13.45
N GLY A 43 -8.25 -11.96 -14.18
CA GLY A 43 -9.50 -12.63 -13.76
C GLY A 43 -10.13 -12.07 -12.48
N ARG A 44 -9.55 -11.02 -11.88
CA ARG A 44 -9.96 -10.43 -10.59
C ARG A 44 -9.80 -8.92 -10.62
N THR A 45 -10.50 -8.22 -9.74
CA THR A 45 -10.21 -6.80 -9.52
C THR A 45 -8.98 -6.68 -8.63
N ILE A 46 -7.93 -6.00 -9.09
CA ILE A 46 -6.75 -5.68 -8.27
C ILE A 46 -6.77 -4.20 -7.94
N LYS A 47 -6.65 -3.86 -6.64
CA LYS A 47 -6.48 -2.48 -6.16
C LYS A 47 -5.04 -2.32 -5.66
N PHE A 48 -4.31 -1.41 -6.31
CA PHE A 48 -2.97 -0.99 -5.89
C PHE A 48 -3.11 0.23 -4.99
N ILE A 49 -2.67 0.15 -3.73
CA ILE A 49 -2.91 1.19 -2.72
C ILE A 49 -1.61 1.59 -2.02
N ALA A 50 -1.34 2.89 -1.99
CA ALA A 50 -0.33 3.49 -1.12
C ALA A 50 -1.00 4.00 0.16
N PHE A 51 -0.70 3.37 1.30
CA PHE A 51 -1.27 3.69 2.60
C PHE A 51 -0.52 4.84 3.29
N VAL A 52 -1.21 5.60 4.14
CA VAL A 52 -0.64 6.69 4.94
C VAL A 52 -0.65 6.32 6.42
N ASN A 53 0.17 7.00 7.23
CA ASN A 53 0.15 6.91 8.70
C ASN A 53 0.42 5.49 9.21
N GLU A 54 1.34 4.76 8.57
CA GLU A 54 1.88 3.55 9.18
C GLU A 54 2.78 3.94 10.36
N GLU A 55 3.64 4.94 10.18
CA GLU A 55 4.72 5.24 11.11
C GLU A 55 4.24 6.03 12.35
N PRO A 56 5.02 6.03 13.45
CA PRO A 56 4.76 6.90 14.60
C PRO A 56 4.65 8.38 14.20
N PRO A 57 3.75 9.15 14.85
CA PRO A 57 2.98 8.82 16.05
C PRO A 57 1.64 8.10 15.77
N PHE A 58 1.35 7.74 14.52
CA PHE A 58 0.04 7.20 14.14
C PHE A 58 -0.01 5.68 14.11
N TYR A 59 1.14 5.01 14.15
CA TYR A 59 1.26 3.56 14.25
C TYR A 59 0.30 2.97 15.29
N LEU A 60 -0.48 1.98 14.86
CA LEU A 60 -1.51 1.27 15.65
C LEU A 60 -2.63 2.16 16.27
N SER A 61 -2.69 3.45 15.92
CA SER A 61 -3.81 4.32 16.27
C SER A 61 -4.97 4.12 15.29
N GLY A 62 -6.17 4.57 15.67
CA GLY A 62 -7.32 4.61 14.76
C GLY A 62 -7.13 5.49 13.51
N ASN A 63 -6.02 6.25 13.43
CA ASN A 63 -5.66 7.08 12.29
C ASN A 63 -4.68 6.40 11.31
N SER A 64 -4.25 5.15 11.58
CA SER A 64 -3.40 4.40 10.67
C SER A 64 -4.21 3.85 9.50
N ALA A 65 -3.84 4.19 8.25
CA ALA A 65 -4.60 3.78 7.07
C ALA A 65 -4.74 2.26 6.94
N GLN A 66 -3.78 1.49 7.44
CA GLN A 66 -3.81 0.03 7.43
C GLN A 66 -4.86 -0.57 8.39
N LEU A 67 -5.25 0.18 9.43
CA LEU A 67 -6.27 -0.23 10.39
C LEU A 67 -7.69 0.14 9.97
N TYR A 68 -7.87 0.99 8.94
CA TYR A 68 -9.17 1.20 8.30
C TYR A 68 -9.54 -0.04 7.49
N ARG A 69 -9.96 -1.07 8.22
CA ARG A 69 -10.45 -2.33 7.70
C ARG A 69 -11.70 -2.08 6.85
N TYR A 70 -11.54 -2.24 5.54
CA TYR A 70 -12.56 -2.59 4.57
C TYR A 70 -13.83 -1.71 4.55
N GLN A 71 -13.67 -0.39 4.37
CA GLN A 71 -14.72 0.46 3.80
C GLN A 71 -14.42 0.89 2.34
N ILE A 72 -13.54 0.16 1.65
CA ILE A 72 -13.19 0.36 0.23
C ILE A 72 -13.63 -0.80 -0.65
#